data_AF-A0A959Y2F7-F1
#
_entry.id   AF-A0A959Y2F7-F1
#
_cell.length_a   1.000
_cell.length_b   1.000
_cell.length_c   1.000
_cell.angle_alpha   90.00
_cell.angle_beta   90.00
_cell.angle_gamma   90.00
#
_symmetry.space_group_name_H-M   'P 1'
#
loop_
_entity.id
_entity.type
_entity.pdbx_description
1 polymer ?
#
loop_
_entity_poly.entity_id
_entity_poly.type
_entity_poly.pdbx_seq_one_letter_code
_entity_poly.pdbx_strand_id
1 'polypeptide(L)'
;MRTPATLRTIAQAFGILLPLLVTASDPGQVMVQGRMLAAGGDLRQALLVVEVDGVACHWAHVSARGHFRVELPEGVHARLVFSSPDRLPKEVLLDTHRAL
;
A
#
# COMPACT_ATOMS: atom_id res chain seq x y z
N MET A 1 6.36 -0.40 27.28
CA MET A 1 5.14 -0.92 26.63
C MET A 1 4.62 0.20 25.74
N ARG A 2 4.81 0.12 24.41
CA ARG A 2 4.32 1.12 23.45
C ARG A 2 3.06 0.57 22.78
N THR A 3 1.96 1.26 22.96
CA THR A 3 0.64 0.95 22.38
C THR A 3 0.67 1.28 20.88
N PRO A 4 0.17 0.40 19.99
CA PRO A 4 0.06 0.72 18.57
C PRO A 4 -1.06 1.76 18.34
N ALA A 5 -0.75 2.84 17.64
CA ALA A 5 -1.72 3.87 17.28
C ALA A 5 -2.56 3.42 16.06
N THR A 6 -3.87 3.31 16.25
CA THR A 6 -4.82 2.95 15.18
C THR A 6 -5.31 4.21 14.47
N LEU A 7 -4.64 4.61 13.38
CA LEU A 7 -5.10 5.70 12.50
C LEU A 7 -6.30 5.23 11.66
N ARG A 8 -7.47 5.83 11.87
CA ARG A 8 -8.69 5.59 11.10
C ARG A 8 -8.63 6.38 9.78
N THR A 9 -8.28 5.72 8.68
CA THR A 9 -8.39 6.28 7.33
C THR A 9 -9.85 6.27 6.87
N ILE A 10 -10.39 7.43 6.51
CA ILE A 10 -11.73 7.59 5.93
C ILE A 10 -11.67 7.12 4.47
N ALA A 11 -12.07 5.88 4.21
CA ALA A 11 -12.22 5.35 2.86
C ALA A 11 -13.62 5.71 2.32
N GLN A 12 -13.69 6.64 1.36
CA GLN A 12 -14.92 6.85 0.60
C GLN A 12 -15.14 5.67 -0.35
N ALA A 13 -16.39 5.18 -0.35
CA ALA A 13 -16.80 3.90 -0.89
C ALA A 13 -16.84 3.88 -2.43
N PHE A 14 -16.02 3.01 -3.04
CA PHE A 14 -16.40 2.15 -4.18
C PHE A 14 -15.30 1.08 -4.38
N GLY A 15 -15.57 -0.12 -3.83
CA GLY A 15 -15.16 -1.39 -4.43
C GLY A 15 -13.82 -2.05 -4.07
N ILE A 16 -12.96 -1.47 -3.22
CA ILE A 16 -11.80 -2.19 -2.65
C ILE A 16 -11.66 -1.83 -1.17
N LEU A 17 -11.95 -2.78 -0.28
CA LEU A 17 -11.59 -2.66 1.13
C LEU A 17 -10.12 -3.09 1.26
N LEU A 18 -9.20 -2.14 1.42
CA LEU A 18 -7.79 -2.44 1.68
C LEU A 18 -7.52 -2.33 3.18
N PRO A 19 -7.40 -3.44 3.93
CA PRO A 19 -6.76 -3.38 5.24
C PRO A 19 -5.27 -3.08 4.99
N LEU A 20 -4.88 -1.83 5.21
CA LEU A 20 -3.49 -1.39 5.20
C LEU A 20 -2.98 -1.40 6.65
N LEU A 21 -1.85 -2.05 6.89
CA LEU A 21 -1.12 -1.98 8.14
C LEU A 21 0.25 -1.37 7.86
N VAL A 22 0.59 -0.36 8.65
CA VAL A 22 1.87 0.35 8.57
C VAL A 22 2.61 0.06 9.87
N THR A 23 3.83 -0.49 9.78
CA THR A 23 4.65 -0.87 10.94
C THR A 23 6.09 -0.43 10.73
N ALA A 24 6.81 -0.09 11.79
CA ALA A 24 8.25 0.11 11.71
C ALA A 24 8.93 -1.22 11.37
N SER A 25 9.92 -1.23 10.46
CA SER A 25 10.76 -2.41 10.21
C SER A 25 12.17 -2.20 10.78
N ASP A 26 12.92 -1.26 10.21
CA ASP A 26 14.30 -0.90 10.55
C ASP A 26 14.42 0.62 10.84
N PRO A 27 15.52 1.12 11.44
CA PRO A 27 15.67 2.55 11.69
C PRO A 27 15.55 3.35 10.38
N GLY A 28 14.54 4.21 10.28
CA GLY A 28 14.29 5.03 9.09
C GLY A 28 13.51 4.33 7.97
N GLN A 29 12.91 3.17 8.24
CA GLN A 29 12.09 2.41 7.28
C GLN A 29 10.71 2.09 7.86
N VAL A 30 9.69 2.30 7.04
CA VAL A 30 8.30 1.96 7.29
C VAL A 30 7.88 0.81 6.39
N MET A 31 7.41 -0.26 7.00
CA MET A 31 6.79 -1.37 6.32
C MET A 31 5.30 -1.11 6.10
N VAL A 32 4.89 -1.08 4.83
CA VAL A 32 3.49 -1.03 4.43
C VAL A 32 3.07 -2.40 3.91
N GLN A 33 2.08 -2.99 4.55
CA GLN A 33 1.53 -4.29 4.15
C GLN A 33 0.02 -4.22 4.06
N GLY A 34 -0.55 -5.00 3.16
CA GLY A 34 -1.98 -5.03 3.00
C GLY A 34 -2.45 -6.09 2.03
N ARG A 35 -3.73 -6.01 1.69
CA ARG A 35 -4.36 -6.92 0.75
C ARG A 35 -5.21 -6.17 -0.26
N MET A 36 -4.87 -6.32 -1.54
CA MET A 36 -5.70 -5.94 -2.67
C MET A 36 -6.88 -6.90 -2.77
N LEU A 37 -8.10 -6.37 -2.85
CA LEU A 37 -9.32 -7.15 -3.07
C LEU A 37 -9.92 -6.77 -4.41
N ALA A 38 -10.37 -7.78 -5.15
CA ALA A 38 -10.97 -7.60 -6.46
C ALA A 38 -12.22 -8.49 -6.58
N ALA A 39 -13.35 -7.89 -6.94
CA ALA A 39 -14.58 -8.63 -7.21
C ALA A 39 -14.37 -9.59 -8.40
N GLY A 40 -14.57 -10.89 -8.20
CA GLY A 40 -14.36 -11.91 -9.25
C GLY A 40 -12.99 -12.61 -9.23
N GLY A 41 -12.11 -12.30 -8.29
CA GLY A 41 -11.24 -13.33 -7.69
C GLY A 41 -9.92 -13.72 -8.38
N ASP A 42 -9.42 -13.02 -9.40
CA ASP A 42 -8.05 -13.22 -9.88
C ASP A 42 -7.21 -11.93 -9.82
N LEU A 43 -6.01 -12.05 -9.24
CA LEU A 43 -5.02 -11.00 -9.06
C LEU A 43 -3.63 -11.44 -9.53
N ARG A 44 -3.50 -12.56 -10.26
CA ARG A 44 -2.20 -13.07 -10.76
C ARG A 44 -1.47 -12.10 -11.68
N GLN A 45 -2.22 -11.25 -12.37
CA GLN A 45 -1.69 -10.19 -13.23
C GLN A 45 -1.75 -8.81 -12.56
N ALA A 46 -2.05 -8.75 -11.26
CA ALA A 46 -2.04 -7.49 -10.54
C ALA A 46 -0.61 -7.03 -10.29
N LEU A 47 -0.40 -5.72 -10.41
CA LEU A 47 0.86 -5.04 -10.17
C LEU A 47 0.63 -3.96 -9.12
N LEU A 48 1.62 -3.80 -8.24
CA LEU A 48 1.72 -2.66 -7.34
C LEU A 48 2.92 -1.82 -7.80
N VAL A 49 2.66 -0.59 -8.23
CA VAL A 49 3.70 0.40 -8.50
C VAL A 49 3.81 1.31 -7.29
N VAL A 50 5.05 1.57 -6.88
CA VAL A 50 5.39 2.38 -5.73
C VAL A 50 6.22 3.56 -6.22
N GLU A 51 5.63 4.74 -6.14
CA GLU A 51 6.29 6.01 -6.43
C GLU A 51 6.64 6.70 -5.11
N VAL A 52 7.88 7.15 -4.95
CA VAL A 52 8.36 7.87 -3.76
C VAL A 52 8.83 9.27 -4.17
N ASP A 53 8.22 10.28 -3.57
CA ASP A 53 8.42 11.72 -3.82
C ASP A 53 8.38 12.13 -5.31
N GLY A 54 7.72 11.32 -6.14
CA GLY A 54 7.64 11.53 -7.60
C GLY A 54 8.97 11.31 -8.35
N VAL A 55 10.01 10.80 -7.69
CA VAL A 55 11.35 10.63 -8.27
C VAL A 55 11.72 9.15 -8.41
N ALA A 56 11.49 8.36 -7.37
CA ALA A 56 11.79 6.93 -7.39
C ALA A 56 10.53 6.13 -7.72
N CYS A 57 10.64 5.19 -8.67
CA CYS A 57 9.54 4.32 -9.06
C CYS A 57 10.02 2.87 -9.13
N HIS A 58 9.35 1.99 -8.41
CA HIS A 58 9.61 0.55 -8.47
C HIS A 58 8.30 -0.23 -8.39
N TRP A 59 8.33 -1.47 -8.86
CA TRP A 59 7.20 -2.38 -8.74
C TRP A 59 7.42 -3.30 -7.53
N ALA A 60 6.33 -3.63 -6.85
CA ALA A 60 6.29 -4.57 -5.76
C ALA A 60 5.42 -5.78 -6.13
N HIS A 61 5.79 -6.94 -5.59
CA HIS A 61 5.05 -8.17 -5.85
C HIS A 61 3.69 -8.15 -5.15
N VAL A 62 2.64 -8.50 -5.90
CA VAL A 62 1.32 -8.82 -5.36
C VAL A 62 1.10 -10.32 -5.54
N SER A 63 0.87 -11.03 -4.43
CA SER A 63 0.56 -12.45 -4.50
C SER A 63 -0.77 -12.69 -5.23
N ALA A 64 -1.00 -13.91 -5.73
CA ALA A 64 -2.28 -14.29 -6.34
C ALA A 64 -3.50 -14.10 -5.39
N ARG A 65 -3.27 -14.03 -4.07
CA ARG A 65 -4.31 -13.76 -3.06
C ARG A 65 -4.46 -12.26 -2.72
N GLY A 66 -3.70 -11.39 -3.39
CA GLY A 66 -3.72 -9.94 -3.23
C GLY A 66 -2.83 -9.39 -2.12
N HIS A 67 -2.12 -10.24 -1.36
CA HIS A 67 -1.20 -9.75 -0.33
C HIS A 67 0.01 -9.08 -0.97
N PHE A 68 0.42 -7.95 -0.39
CA PHE A 68 1.63 -7.22 -0.75
C PHE A 68 2.35 -6.72 0.50
N ARG A 69 3.62 -6.41 0.31
CA ARG A 69 4.51 -5.83 1.31
C ARG A 69 5.49 -4.90 0.60
N VAL A 70 5.66 -3.69 1.13
CA VAL A 70 6.53 -2.64 0.58
C VAL A 70 7.27 -1.97 1.74
N GLU A 71 8.57 -1.80 1.59
CA GLU A 71 9.39 -0.99 2.48
C GLU A 71 9.53 0.41 1.88
N LEU A 72 9.24 1.42 2.70
CA LEU A 72 9.34 2.83 2.33
C LEU A 72 10.26 3.54 3.32
N PRO A 73 11.06 4.53 2.87
CA PRO A 73 11.75 5.42 3.80
C PRO A 73 10.77 6.12 4.75
N GLU A 74 11.20 6.40 5.98
CA GLU A 74 10.51 7.35 6.86
C GLU A 74 10.65 8.78 6.31
N GLY A 75 9.63 9.61 6.54
CA GLY A 75 9.67 11.04 6.16
C GLY A 75 9.57 11.32 4.66
N VAL A 76 8.81 10.51 3.91
CA VAL A 76 8.57 10.71 2.46
C VAL A 76 7.08 10.66 2.14
N HIS A 77 6.72 11.17 0.96
CA HIS A 77 5.41 10.92 0.37
C HIS A 77 5.52 9.76 -0.61
N ALA A 78 4.60 8.81 -0.53
CA ALA A 78 4.54 7.70 -1.45
C ALA A 78 3.16 7.59 -2.10
N ARG A 79 3.13 7.17 -3.36
CA ARG A 79 1.93 6.82 -4.11
C ARG A 79 1.99 5.35 -4.49
N LEU A 80 1.04 4.59 -3.97
CA LEU A 80 0.84 3.19 -4.30
C LEU A 80 -0.24 3.08 -5.39
N VAL A 81 0.14 2.61 -6.58
CA VAL A 81 -0.77 2.42 -7.71
C VAL A 81 -1.00 0.92 -7.91
N PHE A 82 -2.20 0.47 -7.62
CA PHE A 82 -2.66 -0.90 -7.81
C PHE A 82 -3.27 -1.02 -9.21
N SER A 83 -2.71 -1.85 -10.07
CA SER A 83 -3.12 -2.02 -11.46
C SER A 83 -3.38 -3.50 -11.79
N SER A 84 -4.31 -3.76 -12.71
CA SER A 84 -4.62 -5.08 -13.25
C SER A 84 -5.23 -4.92 -14.65
N PRO A 85 -4.97 -5.81 -15.62
CA PRO A 85 -5.33 -5.60 -17.04
C PRO A 85 -6.81 -5.26 -17.31
N ASP A 86 -7.73 -5.79 -16.50
CA ASP A 86 -9.18 -5.64 -16.73
C ASP A 86 -9.86 -4.71 -15.72
N ARG A 87 -9.08 -3.93 -14.97
CA ARG A 87 -9.59 -3.11 -13.86
C ARG A 87 -9.00 -1.72 -13.87
N LEU A 88 -9.84 -0.75 -13.51
CA LEU A 88 -9.37 0.61 -13.29
C LEU A 88 -8.32 0.61 -12.17
N PRO A 89 -7.19 1.30 -12.38
CA PRO A 89 -6.18 1.41 -11.35
C PRO A 89 -6.74 2.14 -10.12
N LYS A 90 -6.21 1.78 -8.95
CA LYS A 90 -6.53 2.43 -7.69
C LYS A 90 -5.27 2.97 -7.06
N GLU A 91 -5.39 4.14 -6.47
CA GLU A 91 -4.26 4.86 -5.91
C GLU A 91 -4.46 5.08 -4.41
N VAL A 92 -3.37 4.92 -3.66
CA VAL A 92 -3.31 5.26 -2.25
C VAL A 92 -2.12 6.18 -2.05
N LEU A 93 -2.39 7.37 -1.54
CA LEU A 93 -1.37 8.33 -1.12
C LEU A 93 -1.02 8.04 0.33
N LEU A 94 0.28 7.97 0.61
CA LEU A 94 0.85 7.72 1.91
C LEU A 94 1.80 8.86 2.27
N ASP A 95 1.72 9.28 3.52
CA ASP A 95 2.65 10.20 4.14
C ASP A 95 3.35 9.46 5.29
N THR A 96 4.62 9.11 5.10
CA THR A 96 5.38 8.36 6.12
C THR A 96 5.94 9.27 7.21
N HIS A 97 5.77 10.59 7.14
CA HIS A 97 6.12 11.51 8.25
C HIS A 97 5.28 11.27 9.50
N ARG A 98 4.11 10.62 9.34
CA ARG A 98 3.12 10.36 10.41
C ARG A 98 2.79 8.88 10.56
N ALA A 99 3.61 8.01 10.00
CA ALA A 99 3.32 6.58 9.90
C ALA A 99 3.51 5.80 11.22
N LEU A 100 4.14 6.40 12.24
CA LEU A 100 4.49 5.77 13.52
C LEU A 100 4.21 6.67 14.72
#